data_AF-A0A4U1BP10-F1
#
_entry.id   AF-A0A4U1BP10-F1
#
_cell.length_a   1.000
_cell.length_b   1.000
_cell.length_c   1.000
_cell.angle_alpha   90.00
_cell.angle_beta   90.00
_cell.angle_gamma   90.00
#
_symmetry.space_group_name_H-M   'P 1'
#
loop_
_entity.id
_entity.type
_entity.pdbx_description
1 polymer ?
#
loop_
_entity_poly.entity_id
_entity_poly.type
_entity_poly.pdbx_seq_one_letter_code
_entity_poly.pdbx_strand_id
1 'polypeptide(L)'
;MSDIWFQTFKKIKGDSSFAEQREALEQLLSEGGDVNACDKQGRTALAVVLSKPTPSARAIEWLLNQGADPQLCRYDDIRLELTELYPAATDSSAQLLEKQYRAAPYLLLMQAHERQYGCEEGVAGAEYWQGKFHQALSQRRSIDALKGLLPQLGSGFAINGQPLLQPWQSHWGGEPYLPQLSLPAELEAHPSKVLLLQLNFDELNHSALSHPLPTSGLLQVYVTPPSDEDDEPHLGSPLALFWPQLPMDQTGWLLMPSRKLCSGWLRTEVSGQALKWQGYRQLPQVVDAQALQRLPELLTPTTEAMEAERDSYNFGLLPQLGDYHRPFLPEGRVALLHLMHRDHGSSLLSLPLDALDGDGTDWSQLQYHYCDD
;
A
#
# COMPACT_ATOMS: atom_id res chain seq x y z
N MET A 1 -20.97 -39.02 -9.75
CA MET A 1 -19.58 -38.64 -10.09
C MET A 1 -19.39 -37.12 -10.06
N SER A 2 -20.10 -36.34 -10.89
CA SER A 2 -19.97 -34.86 -10.91
C SER A 2 -20.17 -34.19 -9.53
N ASP A 3 -21.17 -34.59 -8.72
CA ASP A 3 -21.34 -33.96 -7.39
C ASP A 3 -20.14 -34.23 -6.45
N ILE A 4 -19.67 -35.49 -6.36
CA ILE A 4 -18.52 -35.86 -5.52
C ILE A 4 -17.24 -35.12 -5.95
N TRP A 5 -17.02 -34.98 -7.27
CA TRP A 5 -15.91 -34.19 -7.84
C TRP A 5 -15.86 -32.77 -7.25
N PHE A 6 -16.97 -32.03 -7.32
CA PHE A 6 -17.03 -30.68 -6.78
C PHE A 6 -17.04 -30.61 -5.24
N GLN A 7 -17.59 -31.62 -4.55
CA GLN A 7 -17.46 -31.71 -3.09
C GLN A 7 -16.00 -31.87 -2.67
N THR A 8 -15.19 -32.62 -3.41
CA THR A 8 -13.75 -32.76 -3.16
C THR A 8 -13.03 -31.43 -3.38
N PHE A 9 -13.32 -30.71 -4.47
CA PHE A 9 -12.75 -29.37 -4.68
C PHE A 9 -13.12 -28.37 -3.60
N LYS A 10 -14.32 -28.40 -3.02
CA LYS A 10 -14.71 -27.51 -1.91
C LYS A 10 -13.83 -27.68 -0.65
N LYS A 11 -13.26 -28.87 -0.44
CA LYS A 11 -12.37 -29.18 0.69
C LYS A 11 -10.96 -28.59 0.51
N ILE A 12 -10.56 -28.30 -0.72
CA ILE A 12 -9.25 -27.69 -1.00
C ILE A 12 -9.27 -26.22 -0.60
N LYS A 13 -8.53 -25.84 0.43
CA LYS A 13 -8.34 -24.45 0.89
C LYS A 13 -6.98 -23.85 0.48
N GLY A 14 -6.10 -24.69 -0.03
CA GLY A 14 -4.74 -24.35 -0.48
C GLY A 14 -3.93 -25.60 -0.80
N ASP A 15 -2.64 -25.44 -1.04
CA ASP A 15 -1.77 -26.51 -1.54
C ASP A 15 -1.66 -27.72 -0.59
N SER A 16 -1.67 -27.52 0.72
CA SER A 16 -1.64 -28.63 1.70
C SER A 16 -2.89 -29.50 1.58
N SER A 17 -4.07 -28.88 1.64
CA SER A 17 -5.34 -29.62 1.49
C SER A 17 -5.54 -30.21 0.10
N PHE A 18 -4.92 -29.65 -0.94
CA PHE A 18 -4.92 -30.28 -2.26
C PHE A 18 -4.16 -31.61 -2.22
N ALA A 19 -2.98 -31.64 -1.58
CA ALA A 19 -2.20 -32.87 -1.45
C ALA A 19 -3.00 -34.01 -0.79
N GLU A 20 -3.83 -33.70 0.20
CA GLU A 20 -4.70 -34.67 0.89
C GLU A 20 -5.87 -35.18 0.02
N GLN A 21 -6.36 -34.36 -0.92
CA GLN A 21 -7.50 -34.71 -1.77
C GLN A 21 -7.07 -35.29 -3.13
N ARG A 22 -5.79 -35.16 -3.50
CA ARG A 22 -5.29 -35.48 -4.83
C ARG A 22 -5.58 -36.92 -5.24
N GLU A 23 -5.33 -37.91 -4.38
CA GLU A 23 -5.56 -39.33 -4.68
C GLU A 23 -7.03 -39.61 -4.99
N ALA A 24 -7.95 -39.00 -4.23
CA ALA A 24 -9.39 -39.12 -4.48
C ALA A 24 -9.79 -38.48 -5.83
N LEU A 25 -9.18 -37.36 -6.22
CA LEU A 25 -9.40 -36.74 -7.52
C LEU A 25 -8.85 -37.60 -8.67
N GLU A 26 -7.67 -38.20 -8.51
CA GLU A 26 -7.07 -39.12 -9.49
C GLU A 26 -7.95 -40.36 -9.69
N GLN A 27 -8.48 -40.94 -8.61
CA GLN A 27 -9.43 -42.05 -8.70
C GLN A 27 -10.69 -41.65 -9.48
N LEU A 28 -11.28 -40.50 -9.18
CA LEU A 28 -12.49 -40.02 -9.85
C LEU A 28 -12.28 -39.82 -11.36
N LEU A 29 -11.10 -39.35 -11.79
CA LEU A 29 -10.76 -39.26 -13.21
C LEU A 29 -10.58 -40.65 -13.84
N SER A 30 -9.94 -41.58 -13.13
CA SER A 30 -9.73 -42.96 -13.62
C SER A 30 -11.02 -43.73 -13.86
N GLU A 31 -12.11 -43.38 -13.16
CA GLU A 31 -13.45 -43.93 -13.34
C GLU A 31 -14.21 -43.30 -14.53
N GLY A 32 -13.53 -42.53 -15.38
CA GLY A 32 -14.10 -41.87 -16.56
C GLY A 32 -14.66 -40.47 -16.27
N GLY A 33 -14.18 -39.81 -15.22
CA GLY A 33 -14.53 -38.43 -14.92
C GLY A 33 -14.04 -37.45 -15.99
N ASP A 34 -14.88 -36.51 -16.38
CA ASP A 34 -14.50 -35.40 -17.26
C ASP A 34 -13.93 -34.24 -16.43
N VAL A 35 -12.66 -33.91 -16.67
CA VAL A 35 -11.94 -32.81 -16.00
C VAL A 35 -12.59 -31.45 -16.27
N ASN A 36 -13.27 -31.30 -17.43
CA ASN A 36 -13.94 -30.08 -17.87
C ASN A 36 -15.44 -30.07 -17.52
N ALA A 37 -15.93 -31.04 -16.75
CA ALA A 37 -17.30 -31.03 -16.26
C ALA A 37 -17.61 -29.73 -15.50
N CYS A 38 -18.86 -29.27 -15.60
CA CYS A 38 -19.35 -28.10 -14.87
C CYS A 38 -20.26 -28.49 -13.70
N ASP A 39 -20.24 -27.68 -12.64
CA ASP A 39 -21.18 -27.80 -11.54
C ASP A 39 -22.57 -27.24 -11.93
N LYS A 40 -23.52 -27.26 -10.98
CA LYS A 40 -24.88 -26.74 -11.20
C LYS A 40 -24.93 -25.23 -11.49
N GLN A 41 -23.84 -24.50 -11.23
CA GLN A 41 -23.69 -23.08 -11.51
C GLN A 41 -22.90 -22.83 -12.81
N GLY A 42 -22.56 -23.88 -13.56
CA GLY A 42 -21.79 -23.77 -14.80
C GLY A 42 -20.28 -23.57 -14.59
N ARG A 43 -19.76 -23.83 -13.39
CA ARG A 43 -18.33 -23.64 -13.08
C ARG A 43 -17.54 -24.93 -13.29
N THR A 44 -16.40 -24.83 -13.97
CA THR A 44 -15.41 -25.91 -14.06
C THR A 44 -14.63 -26.08 -12.75
N ALA A 45 -13.86 -27.16 -12.63
CA ALA A 45 -12.96 -27.35 -11.48
C ALA A 45 -11.94 -26.21 -11.34
N LEU A 46 -11.39 -25.71 -12.46
CA LEU A 46 -10.51 -24.53 -12.49
C LEU A 46 -11.21 -23.31 -11.87
N ALA A 47 -12.43 -23.00 -12.30
CA ALA A 47 -13.21 -21.87 -11.78
C ALA A 47 -13.50 -22.00 -10.28
N VAL A 48 -13.81 -23.21 -9.79
CA VAL A 48 -14.06 -23.46 -8.36
C VAL A 48 -12.79 -23.30 -7.50
N VAL A 49 -11.61 -23.63 -8.03
CA VAL A 49 -10.34 -23.42 -7.32
C VAL A 49 -9.99 -21.93 -7.26
N LEU A 50 -10.14 -21.22 -8.38
CA LEU A 50 -9.81 -19.79 -8.50
C LEU A 50 -10.75 -18.89 -7.70
N SER A 51 -12.02 -19.27 -7.53
CA SER A 51 -12.99 -18.47 -6.76
C SER A 51 -12.77 -18.49 -5.24
N LYS A 52 -11.60 -18.92 -4.77
CA LYS A 52 -11.28 -19.04 -3.35
C LYS A 52 -10.37 -17.89 -2.95
N PRO A 53 -10.40 -17.46 -1.67
CA PRO A 53 -9.50 -16.40 -1.19
C PRO A 53 -8.01 -16.74 -1.37
N THR A 54 -7.67 -18.03 -1.30
CA THR A 54 -6.30 -18.55 -1.46
C THR A 54 -6.31 -19.73 -2.44
N PRO A 55 -6.33 -19.47 -3.77
CA PRO A 55 -6.36 -20.53 -4.76
C PRO A 55 -5.09 -21.38 -4.70
N SER A 56 -5.24 -22.70 -4.86
CA SER A 56 -4.11 -23.63 -4.82
C SER A 56 -3.41 -23.69 -6.17
N ALA A 57 -2.17 -23.24 -6.23
CA ALA A 57 -1.33 -23.34 -7.43
C ALA A 57 -1.16 -24.79 -7.86
N ARG A 58 -0.95 -25.71 -6.89
CA ARG A 58 -0.78 -27.14 -7.17
C ARG A 58 -2.03 -27.79 -7.75
N ALA A 59 -3.22 -27.39 -7.29
CA ALA A 59 -4.47 -27.87 -7.85
C ALA A 59 -4.68 -27.38 -9.29
N ILE A 60 -4.35 -26.12 -9.58
CA ILE A 60 -4.40 -25.55 -10.93
C ILE A 60 -3.43 -26.28 -11.86
N GLU A 61 -2.16 -26.41 -11.46
CA GLU A 61 -1.15 -27.14 -12.23
C GLU A 61 -1.59 -28.58 -12.53
N TRP A 62 -2.10 -29.29 -11.51
CA TRP A 62 -2.60 -30.65 -11.69
C TRP A 62 -3.78 -30.71 -12.67
N LEU A 63 -4.78 -29.84 -12.52
CA LEU A 63 -5.93 -29.78 -13.43
C LEU A 63 -5.50 -29.55 -14.88
N LEU A 64 -4.60 -28.59 -15.11
CA LEU A 64 -4.05 -28.30 -16.44
C LEU A 64 -3.31 -29.52 -17.02
N ASN A 65 -2.53 -30.23 -16.19
CA ASN A 65 -1.86 -31.46 -16.59
C ASN A 65 -2.82 -32.62 -16.89
N GLN A 66 -4.03 -32.61 -16.33
CA GLN A 66 -5.11 -33.56 -16.66
C GLN A 66 -5.91 -33.15 -17.90
N GLY A 67 -5.55 -32.06 -18.59
CA GLY A 67 -6.23 -31.59 -19.79
C GLY A 67 -7.42 -30.66 -19.52
N ALA A 68 -7.47 -30.02 -18.35
CA ALA A 68 -8.44 -28.96 -18.11
C ALA A 68 -8.21 -27.80 -19.10
N ASP A 69 -9.27 -27.36 -19.76
CA ASP A 69 -9.22 -26.28 -20.75
C ASP A 69 -9.17 -24.92 -20.03
N PRO A 70 -8.06 -24.15 -20.17
CA PRO A 70 -7.91 -22.87 -19.50
C PRO A 70 -8.87 -21.79 -20.01
N GLN A 71 -9.51 -21.96 -21.18
CA GLN A 71 -10.50 -21.00 -21.70
C GLN A 71 -11.87 -21.14 -21.04
N LEU A 72 -12.16 -22.26 -20.37
CA LEU A 72 -13.44 -22.48 -19.68
C LEU A 72 -13.50 -21.83 -18.28
N CYS A 73 -12.48 -21.05 -17.91
CA CYS A 73 -12.54 -20.15 -16.76
C CYS A 73 -12.82 -18.72 -17.24
N ARG A 74 -13.26 -17.84 -16.34
CA ARG A 74 -13.38 -16.41 -16.68
C ARG A 74 -11.97 -15.81 -16.76
N TYR A 75 -11.37 -15.92 -17.94
CA TYR A 75 -9.98 -15.56 -18.19
C TYR A 75 -9.69 -14.07 -17.91
N ASP A 76 -10.65 -13.19 -18.20
CA ASP A 76 -10.50 -11.74 -17.95
C ASP A 76 -10.32 -11.43 -16.45
N ASP A 77 -10.98 -12.19 -15.57
CA ASP A 77 -10.89 -12.01 -14.12
C ASP A 77 -9.46 -12.29 -13.60
N ILE A 78 -8.68 -13.14 -14.28
CA ILE A 78 -7.28 -13.48 -13.91
C ILE A 78 -6.37 -12.24 -14.00
N ARG A 79 -6.59 -11.40 -15.01
CA ARG A 79 -5.72 -10.23 -15.27
C ARG A 79 -5.90 -9.17 -14.20
N LEU A 80 -7.14 -9.01 -13.74
CA LEU A 80 -7.47 -8.12 -12.62
C LEU A 80 -6.77 -8.58 -11.35
N GLU A 81 -6.84 -9.88 -11.02
CA GLU A 81 -6.17 -10.45 -9.84
C GLU A 81 -4.64 -10.27 -9.88
N LEU A 82 -4.01 -10.42 -11.05
CA LEU A 82 -2.57 -10.16 -11.19
C LEU A 82 -2.21 -8.68 -11.02
N THR A 83 -3.09 -7.78 -11.44
CA THR A 83 -2.90 -6.33 -11.28
C THR A 83 -2.89 -5.93 -9.80
N GLU A 84 -3.80 -6.50 -9.00
CA GLU A 84 -3.81 -6.31 -7.53
C GLU A 84 -2.54 -6.86 -6.85
N LEU A 85 -1.90 -7.85 -7.46
CA LEU A 85 -0.67 -8.47 -6.99
C LEU A 85 0.60 -7.83 -7.58
N TYR A 86 0.48 -6.74 -8.35
CA TYR A 86 1.64 -6.09 -8.96
C TYR A 86 2.67 -5.66 -7.88
N PRO A 87 3.98 -5.92 -8.08
CA PRO A 87 5.03 -5.45 -7.18
C PRO A 87 5.03 -3.92 -7.03
N ALA A 88 4.82 -3.43 -5.82
CA ALA A 88 4.92 -2.02 -5.49
C ALA A 88 6.35 -1.66 -5.06
N ALA A 89 6.77 -0.43 -5.35
CA ALA A 89 8.10 0.07 -4.97
C ALA A 89 8.33 0.06 -3.45
N THR A 90 7.26 0.02 -2.64
CA THR A 90 7.30 -0.02 -1.17
C THR A 90 7.21 -1.43 -0.60
N ASP A 91 7.00 -2.47 -1.42
CA ASP A 91 6.89 -3.84 -0.92
C ASP A 91 8.22 -4.32 -0.32
N SER A 92 8.14 -4.92 0.86
CA SER A 92 9.25 -5.67 1.47
C SER A 92 9.50 -6.99 0.73
N SER A 93 10.69 -7.58 0.94
CA SER A 93 11.02 -8.91 0.42
C SER A 93 9.97 -9.97 0.77
N ALA A 94 9.39 -9.92 1.99
CA ALA A 94 8.36 -10.85 2.43
C ALA A 94 7.03 -10.64 1.68
N GLN A 95 6.60 -9.38 1.53
CA GLN A 95 5.38 -9.05 0.77
C GLN A 95 5.51 -9.45 -0.70
N LEU A 96 6.67 -9.23 -1.33
CA LEU A 96 6.92 -9.63 -2.71
C LEU A 96 6.85 -11.15 -2.90
N LEU A 97 7.42 -11.93 -1.96
CA LEU A 97 7.32 -13.38 -1.99
C LEU A 97 5.87 -13.86 -1.80
N GLU A 98 5.12 -13.22 -0.91
CA GLU A 98 3.70 -13.51 -0.72
C GLU A 98 2.88 -13.19 -1.97
N LYS A 99 3.08 -12.03 -2.59
CA LYS A 99 2.42 -11.64 -3.84
C LYS A 99 2.77 -12.62 -4.96
N GLN A 100 4.05 -13.00 -5.09
CA GLN A 100 4.49 -14.00 -6.08
C GLN A 100 3.79 -15.35 -5.85
N TYR A 101 3.71 -15.81 -4.60
CA TYR A 101 3.00 -17.04 -4.26
C TYR A 101 1.51 -16.96 -4.60
N ARG A 102 0.84 -15.85 -4.25
CA ARG A 102 -0.57 -15.60 -4.58
C ARG A 102 -0.82 -15.48 -6.09
N ALA A 103 0.16 -14.99 -6.85
CA ALA A 103 0.07 -14.85 -8.30
C ALA A 103 0.23 -16.19 -9.03
N ALA A 104 0.92 -17.17 -8.42
CA ALA A 104 1.25 -18.46 -9.04
C ALA A 104 0.07 -19.19 -9.75
N PRO A 105 -1.12 -19.38 -9.14
CA PRO A 105 -2.24 -20.05 -9.82
C PRO A 105 -2.71 -19.31 -11.07
N TYR A 106 -2.72 -17.98 -11.03
CA TYR A 106 -3.13 -17.13 -12.14
C TYR A 106 -2.09 -17.15 -13.27
N LEU A 107 -0.81 -17.13 -12.93
CA LEU A 107 0.29 -17.22 -13.90
C LEU A 107 0.33 -18.59 -14.61
N LEU A 108 0.10 -19.68 -13.88
CA LEU A 108 0.00 -21.03 -14.46
C LEU A 108 -1.12 -21.11 -15.50
N LEU A 109 -2.27 -20.54 -15.17
CA LEU A 109 -3.44 -20.52 -16.03
C LEU A 109 -3.25 -19.62 -17.25
N MET A 110 -2.68 -18.43 -17.06
CA MET A 110 -2.30 -17.52 -18.14
C MET A 110 -1.31 -18.19 -19.10
N GLN A 111 -0.28 -18.85 -18.58
CA GLN A 111 0.70 -19.58 -19.38
C GLN A 111 0.08 -20.75 -20.15
N ALA A 112 -0.84 -21.50 -19.54
CA ALA A 112 -1.53 -22.59 -20.23
C ALA A 112 -2.44 -22.07 -21.35
N HIS A 113 -3.17 -20.98 -21.09
CA HIS A 113 -3.98 -20.32 -22.11
C HIS A 113 -3.12 -19.85 -23.28
N GLU A 114 -2.01 -19.13 -23.01
CA GLU A 114 -1.10 -18.64 -24.05
C GLU A 114 -0.50 -19.76 -24.89
N ARG A 115 -0.16 -20.90 -24.28
CA ARG A 115 0.35 -22.07 -25.02
C ARG A 115 -0.69 -22.68 -25.96
N GLN A 116 -1.96 -22.66 -25.58
CA GLN A 116 -3.04 -23.32 -26.34
C GLN A 116 -3.69 -22.39 -27.36
N TYR A 117 -3.86 -21.11 -27.01
CA TYR A 117 -4.65 -20.13 -27.76
C TYR A 117 -3.83 -18.95 -28.28
N GLY A 118 -2.55 -18.86 -27.92
CA GLY A 118 -1.68 -17.74 -28.26
C GLY A 118 -1.79 -16.56 -27.30
N CYS A 119 -0.94 -15.56 -27.52
CA CYS A 119 -0.94 -14.31 -26.76
C CYS A 119 -1.77 -13.26 -27.51
N GLU A 120 -2.54 -12.47 -26.77
CA GLU A 120 -3.19 -11.29 -27.32
C GLU A 120 -2.16 -10.16 -27.55
N GLU A 121 -2.24 -9.50 -28.71
CA GLU A 121 -1.30 -8.45 -29.08
C GLU A 121 -1.46 -7.21 -28.19
N GLY A 122 -0.34 -6.63 -27.72
CA GLY A 122 -0.35 -5.45 -26.85
C GLY A 122 -0.74 -5.73 -25.39
N VAL A 123 -0.92 -7.01 -25.03
CA VAL A 123 -1.46 -7.41 -23.74
C VAL A 123 -0.39 -8.18 -22.94
N ALA A 124 -0.14 -7.76 -21.70
CA ALA A 124 0.93 -8.31 -20.85
C ALA A 124 0.73 -9.81 -20.55
N GLY A 125 1.63 -10.68 -21.04
CA GLY A 125 1.54 -12.13 -20.85
C GLY A 125 2.23 -12.66 -19.60
N ALA A 126 2.20 -13.99 -19.40
CA ALA A 126 2.70 -14.64 -18.18
C ALA A 126 4.20 -14.35 -17.94
N GLU A 127 5.02 -14.35 -18.99
CA GLU A 127 6.46 -14.05 -18.91
C GLU A 127 6.74 -12.63 -18.42
N TYR A 128 5.94 -11.65 -18.87
CA TYR A 128 6.05 -10.26 -18.40
C TYR A 128 5.82 -10.18 -16.89
N TRP A 129 4.73 -10.78 -16.40
CA TRP A 129 4.39 -10.76 -14.97
C TRP A 129 5.43 -11.48 -14.12
N GLN A 130 5.89 -12.66 -14.56
CA GLN A 130 6.98 -13.38 -13.90
C GLN A 130 8.26 -12.54 -13.83
N GLY A 131 8.60 -11.86 -14.93
CA GLY A 131 9.71 -10.92 -14.99
C GLY A 131 9.60 -9.79 -13.97
N LYS A 132 8.40 -9.21 -13.80
CA LYS A 132 8.16 -8.16 -12.79
C LYS A 132 8.39 -8.63 -11.37
N PHE A 133 7.86 -9.81 -10.98
CA PHE A 133 8.12 -10.37 -9.66
C PHE A 133 9.61 -10.66 -9.43
N HIS A 134 10.27 -11.26 -10.42
CA HIS A 134 11.69 -11.59 -10.32
C HIS A 134 12.57 -10.34 -10.20
N GLN A 135 12.30 -9.33 -11.04
CA GLN A 135 12.98 -8.05 -11.01
C GLN A 135 12.81 -7.36 -9.65
N ALA A 136 11.57 -7.24 -9.16
CA ALA A 136 11.28 -6.59 -7.88
C ALA A 136 11.96 -7.29 -6.70
N LEU A 137 11.93 -8.63 -6.66
CA LEU A 137 12.62 -9.40 -5.61
C LEU A 137 14.14 -9.23 -5.67
N SER A 138 14.73 -9.25 -6.86
CA SER A 138 16.17 -9.05 -7.07
C SER A 138 16.60 -7.66 -6.61
N GLN A 139 15.89 -6.63 -7.06
CA GLN A 139 16.15 -5.24 -6.68
C GLN A 139 16.01 -5.05 -5.17
N ARG A 140 14.91 -5.54 -4.56
CA ARG A 140 14.69 -5.41 -3.11
C ARG A 140 15.81 -6.09 -2.31
N ARG A 141 16.24 -7.30 -2.69
CA ARG A 141 17.35 -7.99 -2.02
C ARG A 141 18.66 -7.20 -2.10
N SER A 142 18.95 -6.61 -3.25
CA SER A 142 20.16 -5.80 -3.46
C SER A 142 20.13 -4.53 -2.60
N ILE A 143 18.98 -3.85 -2.55
CA ILE A 143 18.75 -2.67 -1.71
C ILE A 143 18.82 -3.02 -0.22
N ASP A 144 18.20 -4.11 0.21
CA ASP A 144 18.23 -4.56 1.60
C ASP A 144 19.67 -4.90 2.04
N ALA A 145 20.44 -5.55 1.16
CA ALA A 145 21.86 -5.84 1.39
C ALA A 145 22.69 -4.56 1.52
N LEU A 146 22.50 -3.58 0.62
CA LEU A 146 23.15 -2.28 0.68
C LEU A 146 22.84 -1.56 2.00
N LYS A 147 21.55 -1.47 2.37
CA LYS A 147 21.11 -0.85 3.63
C LYS A 147 21.72 -1.53 4.85
N GLY A 148 21.95 -2.85 4.79
CA GLY A 148 22.62 -3.61 5.85
C GLY A 148 24.08 -3.21 6.08
N LEU A 149 24.76 -2.62 5.10
CA LEU A 149 26.15 -2.17 5.18
C LEU A 149 26.29 -0.71 5.65
N LEU A 150 25.20 0.04 5.72
CA LEU A 150 25.19 1.47 6.04
C LEU A 150 24.83 1.69 7.52
N PRO A 151 25.72 2.31 8.31
CA PRO A 151 25.57 2.36 9.77
C PRO A 151 24.48 3.34 10.25
N GLN A 152 24.15 4.35 9.46
CA GLN A 152 23.14 5.36 9.78
C GLN A 152 22.27 5.61 8.55
N LEU A 153 20.99 5.29 8.69
CA LEU A 153 19.98 5.53 7.65
C LEU A 153 18.87 6.37 8.28
N GLY A 154 18.34 7.32 7.50
CA GLY A 154 17.11 8.00 7.86
C GLY A 154 15.95 7.01 7.95
N SER A 155 14.89 7.40 8.65
CA SER A 155 13.65 6.63 8.74
C SER A 155 12.50 7.46 8.20
N GLY A 156 11.58 6.76 7.55
CA GLY A 156 10.31 7.32 7.10
C GLY A 156 9.22 6.27 7.10
N PHE A 157 8.02 6.68 6.75
CA PHE A 157 6.86 5.79 6.73
C PHE A 157 6.08 5.95 5.45
N ALA A 158 5.97 4.85 4.70
CA ALA A 158 5.21 4.81 3.47
C ALA A 158 3.74 4.67 3.82
N ILE A 159 2.89 5.24 2.98
CA ILE A 159 1.44 5.17 3.12
C ILE A 159 0.92 3.98 2.35
N ASN A 160 0.14 3.16 3.03
CA ASN A 160 -0.75 2.19 2.41
C ASN A 160 -2.20 2.52 2.81
N GLY A 161 -3.14 2.33 1.89
CA GLY A 161 -4.56 2.53 2.20
C GLY A 161 -5.17 1.38 3.00
N GLN A 162 -6.07 1.69 3.92
CA GLN A 162 -6.90 0.70 4.61
C GLN A 162 -8.31 1.27 4.90
N PRO A 163 -9.31 0.41 5.14
CA PRO A 163 -10.62 0.88 5.57
C PRO A 163 -10.55 1.61 6.92
N LEU A 164 -11.27 2.72 7.04
CA LEU A 164 -11.46 3.43 8.30
C LEU A 164 -12.50 2.68 9.15
N LEU A 165 -12.07 2.18 10.30
CA LEU A 165 -12.85 1.37 11.24
C LEU A 165 -13.07 2.06 12.58
N GLN A 166 -12.17 2.97 12.99
CA GLN A 166 -12.20 3.64 14.28
C GLN A 166 -11.86 5.14 14.15
N PRO A 167 -12.45 6.01 15.00
CA PRO A 167 -12.21 7.45 15.00
C PRO A 167 -10.76 7.89 15.18
N TRP A 168 -9.95 7.10 15.89
CA TRP A 168 -8.56 7.44 16.23
C TRP A 168 -7.54 6.96 15.21
N GLN A 169 -7.94 6.29 14.12
CA GLN A 169 -6.95 5.84 13.14
C GLN A 169 -6.31 7.03 12.44
N SER A 170 -5.07 6.88 11.96
CA SER A 170 -4.53 7.87 11.02
C SER A 170 -5.39 7.87 9.77
N HIS A 171 -5.78 9.04 9.29
CA HIS A 171 -6.53 9.18 8.05
C HIS A 171 -6.30 10.55 7.46
N TRP A 172 -6.56 10.68 6.18
CA TRP A 172 -6.58 11.95 5.50
C TRP A 172 -8.04 12.28 5.11
N GLY A 173 -8.42 13.54 5.25
CA GLY A 173 -9.80 14.00 5.12
C GLY A 173 -10.77 13.17 5.97
N GLY A 174 -11.95 12.86 5.45
CA GLY A 174 -12.92 11.97 6.12
C GLY A 174 -13.75 12.66 7.20
N GLU A 175 -14.54 11.87 7.94
CA GLU A 175 -15.33 12.39 9.04
C GLU A 175 -14.43 12.84 10.20
N PRO A 176 -14.50 14.11 10.63
CA PRO A 176 -13.66 14.60 11.71
C PRO A 176 -14.24 14.23 13.07
N TYR A 177 -13.48 13.46 13.84
CA TYR A 177 -13.81 13.12 15.22
C TYR A 177 -12.83 13.81 16.17
N LEU A 178 -13.32 14.65 17.06
CA LEU A 178 -12.52 15.27 18.11
C LEU A 178 -12.40 14.32 19.32
N PRO A 179 -11.22 14.13 19.94
CA PRO A 179 -11.04 13.22 21.08
C PRO A 179 -11.58 13.77 22.42
N GLN A 180 -12.57 14.66 22.36
CA GLN A 180 -13.28 15.18 23.52
C GLN A 180 -14.69 15.66 23.11
N LEU A 181 -15.57 15.87 24.09
CA LEU A 181 -16.98 16.21 23.85
C LEU A 181 -17.26 17.72 23.65
N SER A 182 -16.27 18.59 23.90
CA SER A 182 -16.39 20.04 23.77
C SER A 182 -15.46 20.58 22.68
N LEU A 183 -15.90 21.62 21.95
CA LEU A 183 -15.07 22.25 20.93
C LEU A 183 -13.94 23.07 21.58
N PRO A 184 -12.67 22.98 21.12
CA PRO A 184 -11.57 23.79 21.64
C PRO A 184 -11.71 25.25 21.22
N ALA A 185 -11.23 26.18 22.06
CA ALA A 185 -11.34 27.61 21.83
C ALA A 185 -10.64 28.05 20.52
N GLU A 186 -9.51 27.42 20.19
CA GLU A 186 -8.76 27.64 18.97
C GLU A 186 -9.59 27.28 17.73
N LEU A 187 -10.34 26.18 17.80
CA LEU A 187 -11.18 25.73 16.69
C LEU A 187 -12.50 26.53 16.62
N GLU A 188 -13.04 26.96 17.76
CA GLU A 188 -14.15 27.92 17.84
C GLU A 188 -13.80 29.25 17.17
N ALA A 189 -12.59 29.77 17.41
CA ALA A 189 -12.11 31.01 16.81
C ALA A 189 -11.91 30.93 15.28
N HIS A 190 -11.85 29.71 14.72
CA HIS A 190 -11.62 29.47 13.30
C HIS A 190 -12.72 28.59 12.68
N PRO A 191 -13.97 29.06 12.54
CA PRO A 191 -15.13 28.26 12.10
C PRO A 191 -15.03 27.73 10.66
N SER A 192 -14.23 28.37 9.80
CA SER A 192 -14.02 27.94 8.42
C SER A 192 -12.96 26.83 8.25
N LYS A 193 -12.18 26.55 9.29
CA LYS A 193 -11.15 25.50 9.22
C LYS A 193 -11.79 24.11 9.23
N VAL A 194 -11.31 23.26 8.33
CA VAL A 194 -11.75 21.87 8.13
C VAL A 194 -10.59 20.91 8.36
N LEU A 195 -10.89 19.66 8.72
CA LEU A 195 -9.86 18.65 8.97
C LEU A 195 -9.18 18.27 7.65
N LEU A 196 -7.88 18.53 7.54
CA LEU A 196 -7.04 18.06 6.45
C LEU A 196 -6.67 16.59 6.69
N LEU A 197 -6.17 16.30 7.89
CA LEU A 197 -5.70 14.96 8.24
C LEU A 197 -5.60 14.77 9.75
N GLN A 198 -5.49 13.51 10.12
CA GLN A 198 -5.23 13.04 11.46
C GLN A 198 -4.11 11.99 11.43
N LEU A 199 -3.13 12.13 12.34
CA LEU A 199 -2.06 11.16 12.54
C LEU A 199 -2.14 10.61 13.96
N ASN A 200 -2.21 9.29 14.08
CA ASN A 200 -2.07 8.59 15.34
C ASN A 200 -0.66 8.03 15.45
N PHE A 201 0.14 8.59 16.35
CA PHE A 201 1.54 8.19 16.50
C PHE A 201 1.69 6.82 17.16
N ASP A 202 0.68 6.32 17.88
CA ASP A 202 0.71 4.96 18.42
C ASP A 202 0.81 3.90 17.32
N GLU A 203 0.34 4.21 16.11
CA GLU A 203 0.40 3.32 14.94
C GLU A 203 1.83 3.17 14.39
N LEU A 204 2.74 4.09 14.72
CA LEU A 204 4.13 4.06 14.27
C LEU A 204 5.02 3.16 15.14
N ASN A 205 4.59 2.87 16.37
CA ASN A 205 5.33 2.09 17.37
C ASN A 205 5.56 0.63 16.96
N HIS A 206 4.84 0.12 15.96
CA HIS A 206 5.10 -1.20 15.38
C HIS A 206 6.40 -1.24 14.57
N SER A 207 6.91 -0.10 14.12
CA SER A 207 8.21 -0.03 13.46
C SER A 207 9.31 0.00 14.52
N ALA A 208 10.27 -0.92 14.45
CA ALA A 208 11.47 -0.87 15.30
C ALA A 208 12.45 0.25 14.89
N LEU A 209 11.96 1.30 14.24
CA LEU A 209 12.74 2.39 13.66
C LEU A 209 12.82 3.56 14.63
N SER A 210 14.01 4.11 14.81
CA SER A 210 14.17 5.37 15.52
C SER A 210 13.70 6.53 14.63
N HIS A 211 12.90 7.44 15.17
CA HIS A 211 12.38 8.62 14.48
C HIS A 211 12.17 9.79 15.45
N PRO A 212 12.13 11.05 14.96
CA PRO A 212 11.93 12.23 15.80
C PRO A 212 10.45 12.59 16.07
N LEU A 213 9.48 11.82 15.56
CA LEU A 213 8.05 12.01 15.82
C LEU A 213 7.68 11.64 17.27
N PRO A 214 6.54 12.14 17.81
CA PRO A 214 6.00 11.67 19.08
C PRO A 214 5.87 10.15 19.16
N THR A 215 5.93 9.64 20.39
CA THR A 215 5.81 8.20 20.66
C THR A 215 4.35 7.76 20.83
N SER A 216 3.46 8.69 21.15
CA SER A 216 2.02 8.43 21.30
C SER A 216 1.21 9.69 21.03
N GLY A 217 -0.11 9.52 21.01
CA GLY A 217 -1.05 10.63 20.85
C GLY A 217 -1.45 10.90 19.41
N LEU A 218 -2.31 11.89 19.26
CA LEU A 218 -3.00 12.20 18.00
C LEU A 218 -2.73 13.62 17.58
N LEU A 219 -2.25 13.82 16.36
CA LEU A 219 -2.22 15.12 15.72
C LEU A 219 -3.43 15.26 14.80
N GLN A 220 -4.18 16.33 14.98
CA GLN A 220 -5.20 16.76 14.02
C GLN A 220 -4.79 18.08 13.39
N VAL A 221 -4.74 18.12 12.06
CA VAL A 221 -4.36 19.31 11.30
C VAL A 221 -5.57 19.84 10.57
N TYR A 222 -5.93 21.09 10.85
CA TYR A 222 -7.05 21.79 10.24
C TYR A 222 -6.54 22.90 9.33
N VAL A 223 -7.07 22.99 8.12
CA VAL A 223 -6.71 24.02 7.14
C VAL A 223 -7.92 24.85 6.78
N THR A 224 -7.66 26.06 6.30
CA THR A 224 -8.69 26.78 5.56
C THR A 224 -8.69 26.18 4.16
N PRO A 225 -9.83 25.68 3.65
CA PRO A 225 -9.88 25.17 2.31
C PRO A 225 -9.54 26.33 1.34
N PRO A 226 -8.73 26.07 0.30
CA PRO A 226 -8.48 27.06 -0.74
C PRO A 226 -9.79 27.42 -1.45
N SER A 227 -9.91 28.64 -1.97
CA SER A 227 -11.10 29.00 -2.74
C SER A 227 -10.99 28.46 -4.17
N ASP A 228 -12.12 28.11 -4.79
CA ASP A 228 -12.14 27.62 -6.18
C ASP A 228 -11.69 28.69 -7.20
N GLU A 229 -11.48 29.94 -6.76
CA GLU A 229 -11.05 31.08 -7.59
C GLU A 229 -9.54 31.38 -7.47
N ASP A 230 -8.82 30.65 -6.62
CA ASP A 230 -7.40 30.89 -6.39
C ASP A 230 -6.53 30.09 -7.38
N ASP A 231 -5.83 30.80 -8.27
CA ASP A 231 -4.93 30.24 -9.28
C ASP A 231 -3.48 30.03 -8.78
N GLU A 232 -3.18 30.30 -7.50
CA GLU A 232 -1.82 30.25 -6.95
C GLU A 232 -1.65 29.21 -5.83
N PRO A 233 -0.45 28.58 -5.71
CA PRO A 233 -0.16 27.62 -4.65
C PRO A 233 -0.35 28.22 -3.26
N HIS A 234 -1.22 27.58 -2.47
CA HIS A 234 -1.59 28.07 -1.16
C HIS A 234 -0.57 27.74 -0.09
N LEU A 235 0.16 28.77 0.36
CA LEU A 235 0.81 28.75 1.66
C LEU A 235 -0.24 29.03 2.74
N GLY A 236 -0.62 27.97 3.46
CA GLY A 236 -1.60 28.07 4.55
C GLY A 236 -0.93 28.05 5.92
N SER A 237 -1.51 28.78 6.87
CA SER A 237 -1.23 28.59 8.31
C SER A 237 -2.22 27.56 8.87
N PRO A 238 -1.85 26.27 8.96
CA PRO A 238 -2.72 25.25 9.54
C PRO A 238 -2.94 25.53 11.03
N LEU A 239 -4.07 25.05 11.56
CA LEU A 239 -4.27 24.89 12.99
C LEU A 239 -3.98 23.43 13.33
N ALA A 240 -2.91 23.19 14.08
CA ALA A 240 -2.55 21.88 14.58
C ALA A 240 -3.01 21.73 16.04
N LEU A 241 -3.74 20.65 16.32
CA LEU A 241 -4.14 20.26 17.66
C LEU A 241 -3.50 18.92 17.98
N PHE A 242 -2.67 18.88 19.03
CA PHE A 242 -2.01 17.66 19.47
C PHE A 242 -2.64 17.16 20.79
N TRP A 243 -3.01 15.89 20.79
CA TRP A 243 -3.71 15.22 21.87
C TRP A 243 -2.82 14.13 22.44
N PRO A 244 -2.10 14.38 23.56
CA PRO A 244 -1.18 13.40 24.13
C PRO A 244 -1.90 12.20 24.76
N GLN A 245 -3.20 12.32 25.03
CA GLN A 245 -4.03 11.28 25.62
C GLN A 245 -5.35 11.19 24.86
N LEU A 246 -5.78 9.96 24.56
CA LEU A 246 -7.00 9.70 23.80
C LEU A 246 -8.05 9.00 24.67
N PRO A 247 -9.35 9.23 24.39
CA PRO A 247 -10.42 8.45 25.00
C PRO A 247 -10.25 6.96 24.69
N MET A 248 -10.62 6.11 25.65
CA MET A 248 -10.48 4.65 25.52
C MET A 248 -11.43 4.04 24.48
N ASP A 249 -12.56 4.69 24.18
CA ASP A 249 -13.57 4.23 23.24
C ASP A 249 -14.25 5.38 22.49
N GLN A 250 -15.09 5.05 21.51
CA GLN A 250 -15.76 6.02 20.63
C GLN A 250 -16.69 6.99 21.36
N THR A 251 -17.16 6.69 22.58
CA THR A 251 -18.12 7.56 23.30
C THR A 251 -17.49 8.85 23.79
N GLY A 252 -16.16 8.88 23.92
CA GLY A 252 -15.41 10.09 24.27
C GLY A 252 -15.13 11.02 23.09
N TRP A 253 -15.60 10.69 21.88
CA TRP A 253 -15.31 11.44 20.67
C TRP A 253 -16.52 12.22 20.16
N LEU A 254 -16.30 13.48 19.79
CA LEU A 254 -17.30 14.34 19.16
C LEU A 254 -17.16 14.30 17.64
N LEU A 255 -18.17 13.77 16.95
CA LEU A 255 -18.26 13.87 15.49
C LEU A 255 -18.61 15.31 15.09
N MET A 256 -17.84 15.89 14.15
CA MET A 256 -17.99 17.28 13.70
C MET A 256 -18.24 17.40 12.19
N PRO A 257 -19.38 16.95 11.63
CA PRO A 257 -19.55 16.86 10.17
C PRO A 257 -19.38 18.18 9.43
N SER A 258 -19.66 19.32 10.08
CA SER A 258 -19.45 20.66 9.54
C SER A 258 -17.99 21.04 9.32
N ARG A 259 -17.05 20.30 9.93
CA ARG A 259 -15.59 20.47 9.81
C ARG A 259 -14.98 19.51 8.80
N LYS A 260 -15.80 18.74 8.08
CA LYS A 260 -15.35 17.83 7.04
C LYS A 260 -14.87 18.63 5.84
N LEU A 261 -13.72 18.23 5.31
CA LEU A 261 -13.23 18.74 4.04
C LEU A 261 -14.10 18.17 2.90
N CYS A 262 -14.75 19.05 2.14
CA CYS A 262 -15.70 18.69 1.08
C CYS A 262 -15.30 19.22 -0.32
N SER A 263 -14.09 19.77 -0.49
CA SER A 263 -13.73 20.43 -1.76
C SER A 263 -13.41 19.43 -2.87
N GLY A 264 -13.81 19.77 -4.10
CA GLY A 264 -13.35 19.10 -5.33
C GLY A 264 -11.93 19.48 -5.74
N TRP A 265 -11.21 20.20 -4.87
CA TRP A 265 -9.84 20.71 -5.05
C TRP A 265 -8.82 19.66 -4.62
N LEU A 266 -9.07 19.00 -3.49
CA LEU A 266 -8.31 17.81 -3.05
C LEU A 266 -8.92 16.54 -3.66
N ARG A 267 -9.28 16.65 -4.95
CA ARG A 267 -10.22 15.83 -5.73
C ARG A 267 -9.98 14.33 -5.59
N THR A 268 -10.52 13.83 -4.51
CA THR A 268 -10.53 12.43 -4.16
C THR A 268 -11.94 12.17 -3.68
N GLU A 269 -12.47 11.01 -3.99
CA GLU A 269 -13.64 10.54 -3.29
C GLU A 269 -13.22 10.32 -1.83
N VAL A 270 -13.31 11.35 -0.97
CA VAL A 270 -12.90 11.28 0.43
C VAL A 270 -13.95 10.51 1.24
N SER A 271 -14.20 9.24 0.90
CA SER A 271 -14.39 8.27 1.97
C SER A 271 -13.05 8.22 2.69
N GLY A 272 -12.96 8.83 3.88
CA GLY A 272 -11.72 8.93 4.66
C GLY A 272 -10.94 7.63 4.57
N GLN A 273 -9.79 7.67 3.89
CA GLN A 273 -8.97 6.48 3.74
C GLN A 273 -8.07 6.45 4.96
N ALA A 274 -8.27 5.44 5.80
CA ALA A 274 -7.33 5.21 6.88
C ALA A 274 -5.95 4.91 6.28
N LEU A 275 -4.94 5.46 6.91
CA LEU A 275 -3.55 5.30 6.52
C LEU A 275 -2.99 4.14 7.33
N LYS A 276 -2.26 3.27 6.66
CA LYS A 276 -1.44 2.24 7.27
C LYS A 276 0.01 2.60 7.00
N TRP A 277 0.75 2.80 8.07
CA TRP A 277 2.15 3.17 8.01
C TRP A 277 3.04 1.94 7.83
N GLN A 278 3.93 2.01 6.86
CA GLN A 278 5.00 1.04 6.67
C GLN A 278 6.34 1.72 6.85
N GLY A 279 6.98 1.48 7.99
CA GLY A 279 8.31 2.01 8.28
C GLY A 279 9.35 1.50 7.29
N TYR A 280 10.21 2.38 6.80
CA TYR A 280 11.34 2.06 5.94
C TYR A 280 12.59 2.86 6.33
N ARG A 281 13.76 2.29 6.02
CA ARG A 281 15.06 2.97 6.14
C ARG A 281 15.41 3.63 4.80
N GLN A 282 15.82 4.88 4.82
CA GLN A 282 16.10 5.70 3.64
C GLN A 282 17.58 5.63 3.25
N LEU A 283 17.86 5.30 1.98
CA LEU A 283 19.20 5.45 1.43
C LEU A 283 19.65 6.91 1.42
N PRO A 284 20.91 7.21 1.81
CA PRO A 284 21.44 8.56 1.74
C PRO A 284 21.54 9.01 0.29
N GLN A 285 21.31 10.30 0.02
CA GLN A 285 21.36 10.89 -1.34
C GLN A 285 22.61 10.48 -2.13
N VAL A 286 23.77 10.43 -1.46
CA VAL A 286 25.00 9.89 -2.02
C VAL A 286 25.36 8.60 -1.27
N VAL A 287 25.49 7.51 -2.02
CA VAL A 287 25.97 6.22 -1.50
C VAL A 287 27.48 6.14 -1.73
N ASP A 288 28.22 5.80 -0.68
CA ASP A 288 29.67 5.62 -0.76
C ASP A 288 30.05 4.46 -1.70
N ALA A 289 30.96 4.71 -2.64
CA ALA A 289 31.49 3.72 -3.57
C ALA A 289 32.12 2.52 -2.83
N GLN A 290 32.72 2.72 -1.65
CA GLN A 290 33.25 1.63 -0.84
C GLN A 290 32.15 0.75 -0.24
N ALA A 291 30.94 1.27 -0.03
CA ALA A 291 29.79 0.45 0.36
C ALA A 291 29.36 -0.47 -0.77
N LEU A 292 29.33 0.02 -2.01
CA LEU A 292 29.00 -0.77 -3.19
C LEU A 292 30.05 -1.87 -3.45
N GLN A 293 31.33 -1.56 -3.32
CA GLN A 293 32.43 -2.54 -3.51
C GLN A 293 32.43 -3.68 -2.49
N ARG A 294 31.76 -3.51 -1.34
CA ARG A 294 31.61 -4.55 -0.32
C ARG A 294 30.50 -5.56 -0.64
N LEU A 295 29.62 -5.26 -1.60
CA LEU A 295 28.55 -6.17 -1.99
C LEU A 295 29.06 -7.24 -2.96
N PRO A 296 28.57 -8.49 -2.87
CA PRO A 296 28.72 -9.46 -3.94
C PRO A 296 28.16 -8.90 -5.26
N GLU A 297 28.76 -9.27 -6.39
CA GLU A 297 28.35 -8.80 -7.72
C GLU A 297 26.85 -9.02 -7.97
N LEU A 298 26.30 -10.18 -7.59
CA LEU A 298 24.87 -10.51 -7.72
C LEU A 298 23.93 -9.64 -6.86
N LEU A 299 24.43 -8.94 -5.84
CA LEU A 299 23.65 -8.08 -4.95
C LEU A 299 23.99 -6.60 -5.13
N THR A 300 24.82 -6.27 -6.12
CA THR A 300 25.15 -4.88 -6.40
C THR A 300 23.94 -4.24 -7.08
N PRO A 301 23.27 -3.24 -6.45
CA PRO A 301 22.09 -2.63 -7.02
C PRO A 301 22.46 -1.82 -8.27
N THR A 302 21.59 -1.84 -9.28
CA THR A 302 21.74 -0.95 -10.44
C THR A 302 21.41 0.49 -10.06
N THR A 303 21.84 1.44 -10.90
CA THR A 303 21.50 2.86 -10.72
C THR A 303 19.99 3.07 -10.68
N GLU A 304 19.26 2.43 -11.59
CA GLU A 304 17.81 2.52 -11.69
C GLU A 304 17.12 1.95 -10.44
N ALA A 305 17.66 0.87 -9.87
CA ALA A 305 17.13 0.30 -8.62
C ALA A 305 17.33 1.25 -7.43
N MET A 306 18.46 1.95 -7.37
CA MET A 306 18.71 2.95 -6.33
C MET A 306 17.85 4.21 -6.52
N GLU A 307 17.63 4.65 -7.76
CA GLU A 307 16.76 5.78 -8.07
C GLU A 307 15.30 5.46 -7.73
N ALA A 308 14.78 4.34 -8.21
CA ALA A 308 13.41 3.90 -7.90
C ALA A 308 13.19 3.73 -6.39
N GLU A 309 14.21 3.26 -5.67
CA GLU A 309 14.17 3.17 -4.21
C GLU A 309 14.08 4.55 -3.56
N ARG A 310 14.85 5.55 -4.01
CA ARG A 310 14.77 6.92 -3.48
C ARG A 310 13.44 7.58 -3.81
N ASP A 311 12.92 7.36 -5.01
CA ASP A 311 11.65 7.93 -5.44
C ASP A 311 10.48 7.44 -4.58
N SER A 312 10.58 6.21 -4.05
CA SER A 312 9.61 5.67 -3.10
C SER A 312 9.56 6.45 -1.78
N TYR A 313 10.59 7.24 -1.46
CA TYR A 313 10.66 8.05 -0.23
C TYR A 313 9.98 9.41 -0.37
N ASN A 314 9.56 9.77 -1.58
CA ASN A 314 8.97 11.08 -1.85
C ASN A 314 7.69 11.30 -1.04
N PHE A 315 6.91 10.25 -0.79
CA PHE A 315 5.59 10.35 -0.16
C PHE A 315 5.54 9.62 1.18
N GLY A 316 4.64 10.08 2.05
CA GLY A 316 4.47 9.55 3.40
C GLY A 316 5.03 10.46 4.49
N LEU A 317 5.24 9.89 5.68
CA LEU A 317 5.78 10.62 6.84
C LEU A 317 7.30 10.59 6.85
N LEU A 318 7.90 11.72 7.24
CA LEU A 318 9.33 11.99 7.16
C LEU A 318 9.92 11.64 5.79
N PRO A 319 9.34 12.16 4.69
CA PRO A 319 9.79 11.81 3.35
C PRO A 319 11.17 12.40 3.05
N GLN A 320 11.94 11.72 2.21
CA GLN A 320 13.13 12.29 1.59
C GLN A 320 12.71 12.83 0.22
N LEU A 321 12.38 14.12 0.16
CA LEU A 321 11.92 14.77 -1.08
C LEU A 321 12.99 14.68 -2.17
N GLY A 322 12.57 14.21 -3.34
CA GLY A 322 13.33 14.20 -4.58
C GLY A 322 13.40 15.58 -5.21
N ASP A 323 14.18 15.68 -6.28
CA ASP A 323 14.57 16.97 -6.86
C ASP A 323 13.39 17.83 -7.34
N TYR A 324 12.30 17.20 -7.74
CA TYR A 324 11.07 17.89 -8.15
C TYR A 324 10.37 18.61 -6.98
N HIS A 325 10.24 17.93 -5.83
CA HIS A 325 9.46 18.43 -4.70
C HIS A 325 10.30 19.23 -3.70
N ARG A 326 11.62 19.03 -3.69
CA ARG A 326 12.55 19.71 -2.78
C ARG A 326 12.46 21.24 -2.81
N PRO A 327 12.25 21.92 -3.96
CA PRO A 327 12.08 23.38 -3.99
C PRO A 327 10.87 23.91 -3.22
N PHE A 328 9.85 23.08 -2.96
CA PHE A 328 8.67 23.48 -2.19
C PHE A 328 8.89 23.41 -0.68
N LEU A 329 9.98 22.82 -0.19
CA LEU A 329 10.33 22.80 1.23
C LEU A 329 11.09 24.08 1.59
N PRO A 330 10.54 24.96 2.47
CA PRO A 330 11.25 26.17 2.84
C PRO A 330 12.57 25.89 3.55
N GLU A 331 13.53 26.81 3.39
CA GLU A 331 14.86 26.69 3.98
C GLU A 331 14.80 26.54 5.51
N GLY A 332 15.63 25.65 6.07
CA GLY A 332 15.69 25.37 7.50
C GLY A 332 14.58 24.46 8.05
N ARG A 333 13.71 23.94 7.17
CA ARG A 333 12.59 23.06 7.57
C ARG A 333 12.84 21.61 7.16
N VAL A 334 12.18 20.70 7.87
CA VAL A 334 12.06 19.29 7.54
C VAL A 334 10.66 19.00 7.02
N ALA A 335 10.58 18.14 5.99
CA ALA A 335 9.31 17.61 5.53
C ALA A 335 8.76 16.63 6.58
N LEU A 336 7.55 16.91 7.07
CA LEU A 336 6.86 16.04 8.01
C LEU A 336 6.00 15.02 7.28
N LEU A 337 5.20 15.47 6.31
CA LEU A 337 4.29 14.63 5.54
C LEU A 337 4.19 15.16 4.12
N HIS A 338 4.31 14.28 3.13
CA HIS A 338 4.04 14.60 1.74
C HIS A 338 2.99 13.64 1.16
N LEU A 339 1.88 14.18 0.66
CA LEU A 339 0.74 13.42 0.13
C LEU A 339 0.51 13.78 -1.33
N MET A 340 0.43 12.78 -2.21
CA MET A 340 0.02 12.97 -3.60
C MET A 340 -1.51 12.97 -3.72
N HIS A 341 -2.06 13.89 -4.50
CA HIS A 341 -3.49 13.89 -4.84
C HIS A 341 -3.74 13.07 -6.10
N ARG A 342 -4.97 12.56 -6.28
CA ARG A 342 -5.29 11.65 -7.40
C ARG A 342 -5.19 12.33 -8.77
N ASP A 343 -5.67 13.56 -8.86
CA ASP A 343 -5.87 14.23 -10.15
C ASP A 343 -4.84 15.34 -10.41
N HIS A 344 -4.42 16.11 -9.39
CA HIS A 344 -3.43 17.21 -9.53
C HIS A 344 -2.72 17.54 -8.21
N GLY A 345 -1.39 17.65 -8.26
CA GLY A 345 -0.56 18.25 -7.20
C GLY A 345 -0.35 17.38 -5.97
N SER A 346 0.27 17.98 -4.94
CA SER A 346 0.57 17.33 -3.67
C SER A 346 0.43 18.29 -2.49
N SER A 347 0.34 17.74 -1.29
CA SER A 347 0.36 18.51 -0.04
C SER A 347 1.62 18.21 0.74
N LEU A 348 2.33 19.26 1.15
CA LEU A 348 3.53 19.17 1.98
C LEU A 348 3.30 19.87 3.32
N LEU A 349 3.36 19.08 4.40
CA LEU A 349 3.51 19.59 5.75
C LEU A 349 4.98 19.62 6.13
N SER A 350 5.42 20.71 6.75
CA SER A 350 6.80 20.85 7.22
C SER A 350 6.87 21.55 8.58
N LEU A 351 7.98 21.33 9.28
CA LEU A 351 8.33 21.97 10.56
C LEU A 351 9.78 22.47 10.51
N PRO A 352 10.16 23.52 11.26
CA PRO A 352 11.56 23.79 11.54
C PRO A 352 12.23 22.57 12.18
N LEU A 353 13.50 22.35 11.88
CA LEU A 353 14.23 21.17 12.38
C LEU A 353 14.25 21.09 13.91
N ASP A 354 14.39 22.23 14.57
CA ASP A 354 14.42 22.36 16.04
C ASP A 354 13.04 22.29 16.70
N ALA A 355 11.96 22.44 15.93
CA ALA A 355 10.59 22.29 16.42
C ALA A 355 10.15 20.82 16.51
N LEU A 356 10.81 19.88 15.81
CA LEU A 356 10.46 18.47 15.79
C LEU A 356 11.25 17.70 16.87
N ASP A 357 10.66 17.53 18.05
CA ASP A 357 11.32 17.00 19.25
C ASP A 357 10.45 15.98 20.00
N GLY A 358 10.05 14.90 19.31
CA GLY A 358 9.24 13.84 19.90
C GLY A 358 7.95 14.38 20.52
N ASP A 359 7.67 14.00 21.76
CA ASP A 359 6.48 14.46 22.50
C ASP A 359 6.52 15.98 22.83
N GLY A 360 7.70 16.62 22.70
CA GLY A 360 7.92 18.07 22.86
C GLY A 360 7.76 18.88 21.58
N THR A 361 7.33 18.26 20.48
CA THR A 361 7.20 18.92 19.17
C THR A 361 6.32 20.18 19.23
N ASP A 362 6.82 21.30 18.71
CA ASP A 362 6.09 22.57 18.62
C ASP A 362 5.23 22.62 17.35
N TRP A 363 4.02 22.10 17.47
CA TRP A 363 3.04 22.06 16.39
C TRP A 363 2.53 23.43 15.94
N SER A 364 2.74 24.50 16.73
CA SER A 364 2.34 25.86 16.34
C SER A 364 3.14 26.38 15.14
N GLN A 365 4.31 25.81 14.90
CA GLN A 365 5.19 26.17 13.79
C GLN A 365 4.93 25.34 12.52
N LEU A 366 3.93 24.45 12.53
CA LEU A 366 3.56 23.64 11.38
C LEU A 366 3.16 24.53 10.21
N GLN A 367 3.67 24.23 9.02
CA GLN A 367 3.27 24.90 7.79
C GLN A 367 2.69 23.90 6.81
N TYR A 368 1.71 24.38 6.04
CA TYR A 368 1.08 23.64 4.97
C TYR A 368 1.35 24.34 3.64
N HIS A 369 1.88 23.57 2.69
CA HIS A 369 2.07 23.99 1.32
C HIS A 369 1.28 23.06 0.42
N TYR A 370 0.51 23.63 -0.50
CA TYR A 370 0.05 22.90 -1.67
C TYR A 370 1.08 23.07 -2.79
N CYS A 371 1.54 21.96 -3.35
CA CYS A 371 2.43 21.92 -4.49
C CYS A 371 1.57 21.61 -5.72
N ASP A 372 1.49 22.56 -6.65
CA ASP A 372 0.82 22.31 -7.94
C ASP A 372 1.82 21.69 -8.92
N ASP A 373 1.31 20.83 -9.82
CA ASP A 373 2.12 20.08 -10.80
C ASP A 373 2.42 20.87 -12.09
#